data_AF-A0A929D6R0-F1
#
_entry.id   AF-A0A929D6R0-F1
#
_cell.length_a   1.000
_cell.length_b   1.000
_cell.length_c   1.000
_cell.angle_alpha   90.00
_cell.angle_beta   90.00
_cell.angle_gamma   90.00
#
_symmetry.space_group_name_H-M   'P 1'
#
loop_
_entity.id
_entity.type
_entity.pdbx_description
1 polymer ?
#
loop_
_entity_poly.entity_id
_entity_poly.type
_entity_poly.pdbx_seq_one_letter_code
_entity_poly.pdbx_strand_id
1 'polypeptide(L)'
;AAASHTGSLAGADRVWDGLLEQVNAVRVDTIEEWIDMAVTFSFFGEPVGKRVALLGLGGGATVLAGDEASKEGLVIPSFPDELLQRTAGLLGSEAGTIINNPMDLSAEAWSVGYYPILKVFSEYDGIDFTIVHLSLGLIARPPELHTEIWNKLVDDVVRAHTDFGKPVIVVMQMMTFPLHYEWMVGAREKCYKAGIAVYNSIRHASRSCNRLLRYHARAAVRRDAAG
;
A
#
# COMPACT_ATOMS: atom_id res chain seq x y z
N ALA A 1 -4.74 33.16 0.95
CA ALA A 1 -5.45 32.86 -0.31
C ALA A 1 -6.97 32.80 -0.11
N ALA A 2 -7.52 31.85 0.65
CA ALA A 2 -8.97 31.74 0.90
C ALA A 2 -9.59 33.01 1.51
N ALA A 3 -9.01 33.57 2.58
CA ALA A 3 -9.49 34.84 3.18
C ALA A 3 -9.50 36.03 2.20
N SER A 4 -8.61 36.02 1.19
CA SER A 4 -8.58 37.05 0.13
C SER A 4 -9.58 36.78 -1.00
N HIS A 5 -10.01 35.52 -1.18
CA HIS A 5 -10.99 35.11 -2.20
C HIS A 5 -12.43 35.17 -1.67
N THR A 6 -12.65 34.91 -0.37
CA THR A 6 -13.99 34.86 0.25
C THR A 6 -14.21 35.90 1.35
N GLY A 7 -13.21 36.72 1.68
CA GLY A 7 -13.35 37.79 2.67
C GLY A 7 -13.55 37.32 4.12
N SER A 8 -13.29 36.04 4.45
CA SER A 8 -13.55 35.48 5.78
C SER A 8 -12.31 35.47 6.69
N LEU A 9 -12.52 35.85 7.96
CA LEU A 9 -11.47 36.06 8.98
C LEU A 9 -10.74 34.76 9.36
N ALA A 10 -9.41 34.85 9.52
CA ALA A 10 -8.45 33.76 9.77
C ALA A 10 -8.56 33.05 11.14
N GLY A 11 -9.72 33.10 11.81
CA GLY A 11 -10.02 32.30 13.02
C GLY A 11 -10.64 30.92 12.71
N ALA A 12 -10.89 30.62 11.44
CA ALA A 12 -11.66 29.47 11.01
C ALA A 12 -10.93 28.14 11.19
N ASP A 13 -9.60 28.06 11.10
CA ASP A 13 -8.92 26.76 11.01
C ASP A 13 -9.06 25.87 12.26
N ARG A 14 -8.88 26.42 13.46
CA ARG A 14 -9.10 25.66 14.70
C ARG A 14 -10.56 25.28 14.91
N VAL A 15 -11.48 26.13 14.47
CA VAL A 15 -12.92 25.85 14.53
C VAL A 15 -13.28 24.73 13.54
N TRP A 16 -12.68 24.75 12.35
CA TRP A 16 -12.80 23.69 11.36
C TRP A 16 -12.20 22.37 11.86
N ASP A 17 -11.03 22.39 12.48
CA ASP A 17 -10.45 21.19 13.10
C ASP A 17 -11.39 20.60 14.14
N GLY A 18 -11.92 21.44 15.05
CA GLY A 18 -12.89 21.00 16.05
C GLY A 18 -14.17 20.43 15.44
N LEU A 19 -14.72 21.07 14.41
CA LEU A 19 -15.90 20.59 13.70
C LEU A 19 -15.63 19.23 13.02
N LEU A 20 -14.52 19.10 12.28
CA LEU A 20 -14.14 17.87 11.59
C LEU A 20 -13.90 16.75 12.59
N GLU A 21 -13.24 17.04 13.71
CA GLU A 21 -13.12 16.11 14.82
C GLU A 21 -14.50 15.68 15.31
N GLN A 22 -15.41 16.62 15.63
CA GLN A 22 -16.76 16.32 16.10
C GLN A 22 -17.57 15.42 15.14
N VAL A 23 -17.41 15.55 13.83
CA VAL A 23 -18.11 14.70 12.84
C VAL A 23 -17.31 13.47 12.39
N ASN A 24 -16.13 13.23 12.98
CA ASN A 24 -15.17 12.18 12.58
C ASN A 24 -14.73 12.29 11.11
N ALA A 25 -14.69 13.48 10.53
CA ALA A 25 -14.19 13.67 9.17
C ALA A 25 -12.66 13.58 9.12
N VAL A 26 -12.13 13.14 7.97
CA VAL A 26 -10.69 13.14 7.70
C VAL A 26 -10.35 14.46 6.99
N ARG A 27 -9.57 15.32 7.66
CA ARG A 27 -8.99 16.52 7.03
C ARG A 27 -7.83 16.12 6.13
N VAL A 28 -7.76 16.73 4.95
CA VAL A 28 -6.69 16.58 3.96
C VAL A 28 -6.31 17.96 3.43
N ASP A 29 -5.08 18.12 2.96
CA ASP A 29 -4.54 19.44 2.58
C ASP A 29 -4.44 19.64 1.07
N THR A 30 -4.63 18.57 0.28
CA THR A 30 -4.56 18.63 -1.19
C THR A 30 -5.66 17.79 -1.85
N ILE A 31 -5.92 18.06 -3.14
CA ILE A 31 -6.90 17.30 -3.93
C ILE A 31 -6.42 15.85 -4.13
N GLU A 32 -5.11 15.66 -4.29
CA GLU A 32 -4.49 14.33 -4.40
C GLU A 32 -4.78 13.51 -3.14
N GLU A 33 -4.59 14.10 -1.95
CA GLU A 33 -4.91 13.41 -0.69
C GLU A 33 -6.42 13.12 -0.57
N TRP A 34 -7.28 14.01 -1.07
CA TRP A 34 -8.73 13.76 -1.09
C TRP A 34 -9.09 12.56 -1.98
N ILE A 35 -8.51 12.47 -3.18
CA ILE A 35 -8.67 11.32 -4.09
C ILE A 35 -8.12 10.05 -3.44
N ASP A 36 -6.95 10.12 -2.82
CA ASP A 36 -6.36 8.97 -2.14
C ASP A 36 -7.27 8.46 -1.02
N MET A 37 -7.86 9.35 -0.22
CA MET A 37 -8.84 8.96 0.79
C MET A 37 -10.09 8.33 0.16
N ALA A 38 -10.60 8.87 -0.95
CA ALA A 38 -11.73 8.28 -1.67
C ALA A 38 -11.41 6.85 -2.16
N VAL A 39 -10.22 6.63 -2.73
CA VAL A 39 -9.72 5.30 -3.10
C VAL A 39 -9.61 4.40 -1.86
N THR A 40 -9.04 4.92 -0.77
CA THR A 40 -8.84 4.17 0.48
C THR A 40 -10.16 3.69 1.07
N PHE A 41 -11.15 4.57 1.21
CA PHE A 41 -12.48 4.22 1.73
C PHE A 41 -13.25 3.28 0.80
N SER A 42 -12.98 3.31 -0.50
CA SER A 42 -13.69 2.46 -1.48
C SER A 42 -13.09 1.06 -1.59
N PHE A 43 -11.77 0.91 -1.40
CA PHE A 43 -11.04 -0.31 -1.79
C PHE A 43 -10.08 -0.87 -0.73
N PHE A 44 -9.82 -0.20 0.41
CA PHE A 44 -8.91 -0.78 1.41
C PHE A 44 -9.57 -1.85 2.28
N GLY A 45 -10.90 -1.77 2.44
CA GLY A 45 -11.63 -2.52 3.46
C GLY A 45 -11.44 -1.93 4.86
N GLU A 46 -11.77 -2.70 5.91
CA GLU A 46 -11.61 -2.30 7.32
C GLU A 46 -10.33 -2.92 7.89
N PRO A 47 -9.18 -2.22 7.82
CA PRO A 47 -7.92 -2.72 8.37
C PRO A 47 -7.98 -2.75 9.90
N VAL A 48 -7.43 -3.80 10.49
CA VAL A 48 -7.46 -4.01 11.95
C VAL A 48 -6.23 -3.45 12.68
N GLY A 49 -5.21 -2.97 11.95
CA GLY A 49 -4.00 -2.44 12.57
C GLY A 49 -2.98 -1.82 11.60
N LYS A 50 -1.82 -1.45 12.15
CA LYS A 50 -0.77 -0.65 11.47
C LYS A 50 0.44 -1.48 11.01
N ARG A 51 0.50 -2.77 11.33
CA ARG A 51 1.63 -3.64 11.04
C ARG A 51 1.55 -4.07 9.59
N VAL A 52 2.53 -3.69 8.79
CA VAL A 52 2.48 -3.86 7.35
C VAL A 52 3.66 -4.69 6.86
N ALA A 53 3.38 -5.66 5.99
CA ALA A 53 4.41 -6.26 5.16
C ALA A 53 4.58 -5.43 3.90
N LEU A 54 5.82 -5.10 3.56
CA LEU A 54 6.16 -4.49 2.29
C LEU A 54 6.79 -5.57 1.40
N LEU A 55 6.24 -5.74 0.20
CA LEU A 55 6.75 -6.67 -0.81
C LEU A 55 7.04 -5.89 -2.09
N GLY A 56 8.27 -5.96 -2.59
CA GLY A 56 8.64 -5.17 -3.75
C GLY A 56 9.79 -5.74 -4.55
N LEU A 57 10.35 -4.86 -5.37
CA LEU A 57 11.49 -5.11 -6.25
C LEU A 57 12.51 -4.00 -6.10
N GLY A 58 13.78 -4.39 -5.99
CA GLY A 58 14.92 -3.51 -5.91
C GLY A 58 15.19 -3.06 -4.47
N GLY A 59 16.31 -3.53 -3.91
CA GLY A 59 16.57 -3.42 -2.48
C GLY A 59 16.56 -2.00 -1.97
N GLY A 60 17.23 -1.07 -2.67
CA GLY A 60 17.23 0.35 -2.30
C GLY A 60 15.83 0.98 -2.33
N ALA A 61 15.01 0.67 -3.33
CA ALA A 61 13.66 1.20 -3.44
C ALA A 61 12.72 0.60 -2.38
N THR A 62 12.93 -0.67 -2.04
CA THR A 62 12.14 -1.39 -1.03
C THR A 62 12.49 -0.93 0.39
N VAL A 63 13.77 -0.65 0.68
CA VAL A 63 14.20 -0.01 1.94
C VAL A 63 13.62 1.41 2.05
N LEU A 64 13.71 2.23 1.01
CA LEU A 64 13.12 3.58 1.00
C LEU A 64 11.60 3.54 1.19
N ALA A 65 10.92 2.55 0.61
CA ALA A 65 9.50 2.33 0.85
C ALA A 65 9.21 2.03 2.34
N GLY A 66 10.04 1.22 3.00
CA GLY A 66 9.98 0.98 4.44
C GLY A 66 10.10 2.25 5.27
N ASP A 67 11.07 3.10 4.93
CA ASP A 67 11.29 4.39 5.58
C ASP A 67 10.10 5.34 5.38
N GLU A 68 9.56 5.44 4.16
CA GLU A 68 8.39 6.28 3.87
C GLU A 68 7.14 5.80 4.62
N ALA A 69 6.88 4.49 4.62
CA ALA A 69 5.74 3.91 5.34
C ALA A 69 5.85 4.16 6.85
N SER A 70 7.05 4.01 7.41
CA SER A 70 7.33 4.31 8.83
C SER A 70 7.12 5.79 9.16
N LYS A 71 7.59 6.70 8.30
CA LYS A 71 7.39 8.16 8.46
C LYS A 71 5.91 8.56 8.47
N GLU A 72 5.09 7.87 7.68
CA GLU A 72 3.64 8.07 7.66
C GLU A 72 2.91 7.34 8.80
N GLY A 73 3.64 6.66 9.69
CA GLY A 73 3.14 6.09 10.94
C GLY A 73 2.58 4.67 10.85
N LEU A 74 2.96 3.91 9.81
CA LEU A 74 2.82 2.46 9.77
C LEU A 74 3.96 1.78 10.56
N VAL A 75 3.76 0.51 10.94
CA VAL A 75 4.75 -0.30 11.64
C VAL A 75 5.27 -1.36 10.70
N ILE A 76 6.60 -1.43 10.50
CA ILE A 76 7.26 -2.43 9.66
C ILE A 76 7.88 -3.48 10.58
N PRO A 77 7.13 -4.50 11.03
CA PRO A 77 7.67 -5.49 11.95
C PRO A 77 8.72 -6.36 11.24
N SER A 78 9.83 -6.63 11.92
CA SER A 78 10.73 -7.72 11.50
C SER A 78 9.97 -9.03 11.46
N PHE A 79 10.25 -9.85 10.45
CA PHE A 79 9.67 -11.18 10.34
C PHE A 79 10.35 -12.14 11.32
N PRO A 80 9.58 -13.01 11.99
CA PRO A 80 10.14 -14.02 12.88
C PRO A 80 10.83 -15.12 12.06
N ASP A 81 11.75 -15.84 12.70
CA ASP A 81 12.55 -16.90 12.05
C ASP A 81 11.69 -17.93 11.30
N GLU A 82 10.52 -18.29 11.84
CA GLU A 82 9.59 -19.20 11.17
C GLU A 82 9.12 -18.64 9.82
N LEU A 83 8.75 -17.36 9.76
CA LEU A 83 8.31 -16.73 8.52
C LEU A 83 9.46 -16.61 7.53
N LEU A 84 10.65 -16.24 8.01
CA LEU A 84 11.87 -16.16 7.21
C LEU A 84 12.22 -17.52 6.58
N GLN A 85 12.14 -18.60 7.36
CA GLN A 85 12.40 -19.96 6.86
C GLN A 85 11.37 -20.39 5.81
N ARG A 86 10.09 -20.08 6.04
CA ARG A 86 9.01 -20.40 5.09
C ARG A 86 9.15 -19.64 3.78
N THR A 87 9.51 -18.36 3.82
CA THR A 87 9.70 -17.56 2.61
C THR A 87 10.98 -17.94 1.89
N ALA A 88 12.10 -18.13 2.60
CA ALA A 88 13.35 -18.60 2.03
C ALA A 88 13.21 -19.97 1.34
N GLY A 89 12.45 -20.89 1.93
CA GLY A 89 12.17 -22.21 1.34
C GLY A 89 11.37 -22.19 0.04
N LEU A 90 10.77 -21.05 -0.32
CA LEU A 90 10.10 -20.85 -1.61
C LEU A 90 11.05 -20.32 -2.69
N LEU A 91 12.20 -19.76 -2.31
CA LEU A 91 13.15 -19.13 -3.23
C LEU A 91 14.14 -20.17 -3.77
N GLY A 92 14.52 -20.03 -5.04
CA GLY A 92 15.63 -20.79 -5.62
C GLY A 92 16.99 -20.29 -5.14
N SER A 93 17.08 -19.01 -4.77
CA SER A 93 18.27 -18.39 -4.18
C SER A 93 17.90 -17.17 -3.34
N GLU A 94 18.57 -16.99 -2.20
CA GLU A 94 18.48 -15.75 -1.43
C GLU A 94 19.42 -14.65 -1.97
N ALA A 95 20.31 -14.98 -2.91
CA ALA A 95 21.33 -14.06 -3.39
C ALA A 95 20.71 -12.82 -4.05
N GLY A 96 20.98 -11.64 -3.47
CA GLY A 96 20.45 -10.37 -3.97
C GLY A 96 18.99 -10.10 -3.59
N THR A 97 18.39 -10.91 -2.72
CA THR A 97 17.06 -10.68 -2.13
C THR A 97 17.18 -10.04 -0.74
N ILE A 98 16.08 -9.48 -0.25
CA ILE A 98 15.89 -9.13 1.16
C ILE A 98 14.73 -9.98 1.67
N ILE A 99 14.99 -10.96 2.53
CA ILE A 99 13.96 -11.89 3.03
C ILE A 99 13.21 -11.38 4.27
N ASN A 100 13.70 -10.31 4.91
CA ASN A 100 13.02 -9.65 6.03
C ASN A 100 12.04 -8.57 5.53
N ASN A 101 11.40 -7.82 6.44
CA ASN A 101 10.51 -6.72 6.11
C ASN A 101 11.28 -5.38 6.11
N PRO A 102 11.34 -4.63 5.00
CA PRO A 102 10.63 -4.82 3.73
C PRO A 102 11.28 -5.88 2.83
N MET A 103 10.47 -6.71 2.17
CA MET A 103 10.92 -7.86 1.38
C MET A 103 11.14 -7.50 -0.09
N ASP A 104 12.31 -7.82 -0.61
CA ASP A 104 12.69 -7.68 -2.02
C ASP A 104 13.00 -9.05 -2.61
N LEU A 105 12.16 -9.50 -3.55
CA LEU A 105 12.37 -10.79 -4.22
C LEU A 105 13.38 -10.71 -5.36
N SER A 106 13.78 -9.50 -5.80
CA SER A 106 14.73 -9.34 -6.90
C SER A 106 14.34 -10.21 -8.11
N ALA A 107 15.26 -11.00 -8.66
CA ALA A 107 14.99 -11.91 -9.77
C ALA A 107 14.05 -13.08 -9.43
N GLU A 108 13.90 -13.45 -8.15
CA GLU A 108 13.01 -14.55 -7.74
C GLU A 108 11.53 -14.20 -7.91
N ALA A 109 11.18 -12.92 -8.02
CA ALA A 109 9.81 -12.51 -8.36
C ALA A 109 9.34 -13.10 -9.69
N TRP A 110 10.25 -13.37 -10.63
CA TRP A 110 9.91 -13.87 -11.96
C TRP A 110 9.61 -15.37 -11.96
N SER A 111 10.35 -16.13 -11.15
CA SER A 111 10.20 -17.58 -11.01
C SER A 111 9.10 -17.93 -10.01
N VAL A 112 9.20 -17.39 -8.79
CA VAL A 112 8.32 -17.70 -7.66
C VAL A 112 6.99 -16.93 -7.77
N GLY A 113 7.04 -15.67 -8.20
CA GLY A 113 5.88 -14.78 -8.17
C GLY A 113 5.52 -14.29 -6.77
N TYR A 114 4.43 -13.53 -6.68
CA TYR A 114 3.97 -12.97 -5.40
C TYR A 114 2.96 -13.84 -4.68
N TYR A 115 2.21 -14.69 -5.38
CA TYR A 115 1.14 -15.48 -4.78
C TYR A 115 1.60 -16.37 -3.60
N PRO A 116 2.67 -17.18 -3.70
CA PRO A 116 3.09 -18.03 -2.59
C PRO A 116 3.66 -17.22 -1.40
N ILE A 117 4.28 -16.07 -1.66
CA ILE A 117 4.77 -15.16 -0.61
C ILE A 117 3.61 -14.49 0.12
N LEU A 118 2.62 -13.98 -0.64
CA LEU A 118 1.41 -13.38 -0.09
C LEU A 118 0.58 -14.39 0.71
N LYS A 119 0.60 -15.68 0.33
CA LYS A 119 0.02 -16.74 1.15
C LYS A 119 0.67 -16.81 2.53
N VAL A 120 2.01 -16.87 2.59
CA VAL A 120 2.75 -16.93 3.85
C VAL A 120 2.45 -15.69 4.73
N PHE A 121 2.39 -14.51 4.12
CA PHE A 121 2.01 -13.26 4.79
C PHE A 121 0.56 -13.28 5.32
N SER A 122 -0.37 -13.82 4.53
CA SER A 122 -1.78 -13.91 4.93
C SER A 122 -1.99 -14.79 6.17
N GLU A 123 -1.17 -15.82 6.35
CA GLU A 123 -1.23 -16.74 7.48
C GLU A 123 -0.51 -16.23 8.74
N TYR A 124 0.19 -15.08 8.66
CA TYR A 124 0.94 -14.52 9.78
C TYR A 124 0.21 -13.38 10.49
N ASP A 125 -0.23 -13.59 11.72
CA ASP A 125 -0.97 -12.60 12.52
C ASP A 125 -0.11 -11.40 12.98
N GLY A 126 1.20 -11.43 12.75
CA GLY A 126 2.09 -10.30 13.03
C GLY A 126 1.97 -9.14 12.03
N ILE A 127 1.22 -9.33 10.95
CA ILE A 127 0.92 -8.30 9.94
C ILE A 127 -0.59 -8.17 9.73
N ASP A 128 -1.02 -6.91 9.58
CA ASP A 128 -2.42 -6.53 9.41
C ASP A 128 -2.80 -6.40 7.92
N PHE A 129 -1.86 -5.98 7.07
CA PHE A 129 -2.02 -5.90 5.62
C PHE A 129 -0.67 -5.90 4.89
N THR A 130 -0.71 -6.04 3.56
CA THR A 130 0.50 -6.00 2.70
C THR A 130 0.42 -4.85 1.70
N ILE A 131 1.55 -4.16 1.48
CA ILE A 131 1.73 -3.26 0.34
C ILE A 131 2.65 -3.96 -0.66
N VAL A 132 2.16 -4.13 -1.88
CA VAL A 132 2.96 -4.59 -3.01
C VAL A 132 3.43 -3.39 -3.82
N HIS A 133 4.75 -3.19 -3.86
CA HIS A 133 5.40 -2.08 -4.55
C HIS A 133 5.93 -2.52 -5.92
N LEU A 134 5.24 -2.09 -6.97
CA LEU A 134 5.62 -2.29 -8.37
C LEU A 134 6.41 -1.06 -8.86
N SER A 135 7.73 -1.13 -8.76
CA SER A 135 8.69 -0.08 -9.10
C SER A 135 9.17 -0.17 -10.56
N LEU A 136 8.25 0.02 -11.51
CA LEU A 136 8.41 -0.39 -12.92
C LEU A 136 9.68 0.12 -13.60
N GLY A 137 10.04 1.39 -13.43
CA GLY A 137 11.18 2.00 -14.12
C GLY A 137 12.55 1.69 -13.54
N LEU A 138 12.65 0.93 -12.45
CA LEU A 138 13.94 0.47 -11.95
C LEU A 138 14.51 -0.70 -12.75
N ILE A 139 13.66 -1.39 -13.53
CA ILE A 139 14.09 -2.50 -14.34
C ILE A 139 14.53 -1.98 -15.70
N ALA A 140 15.84 -2.02 -15.97
CA ALA A 140 16.44 -1.64 -17.25
C ALA A 140 16.22 -2.71 -18.33
N ARG A 141 14.95 -3.03 -18.66
CA ARG A 141 14.57 -3.96 -19.73
C ARG A 141 13.59 -3.30 -20.71
N PRO A 142 13.59 -3.70 -22.00
CA PRO A 142 12.61 -3.23 -22.97
C PRO A 142 11.17 -3.44 -22.47
N PRO A 143 10.28 -2.44 -22.64
CA PRO A 143 8.87 -2.50 -22.22
C PRO A 143 8.12 -3.76 -22.61
N GLU A 144 8.35 -4.26 -23.82
CA GLU A 144 7.66 -5.40 -24.41
C GLU A 144 7.98 -6.72 -23.70
N LEU A 145 9.18 -6.84 -23.14
CA LEU A 145 9.67 -8.05 -22.47
C LEU A 145 9.22 -8.17 -21.02
N HIS A 146 8.66 -7.10 -20.43
CA HIS A 146 8.25 -7.12 -19.03
C HIS A 146 6.73 -6.98 -18.81
N THR A 147 5.94 -6.61 -19.82
CA THR A 147 4.47 -6.53 -19.66
C THR A 147 3.86 -7.85 -19.19
N GLU A 148 4.26 -8.99 -19.77
CA GLU A 148 3.78 -10.31 -19.36
C GLU A 148 4.14 -10.65 -17.91
N ILE A 149 5.36 -10.28 -17.50
CA ILE A 149 5.86 -10.50 -16.15
C ILE A 149 5.07 -9.66 -15.15
N TRP A 150 4.87 -8.38 -15.42
CA TRP A 150 4.08 -7.51 -14.54
C TRP A 150 2.61 -7.91 -14.50
N ASN A 151 2.05 -8.38 -15.63
CA ASN A 151 0.71 -8.98 -15.64
C ASN A 151 0.67 -10.18 -14.70
N LYS A 152 1.62 -11.11 -14.80
CA LYS A 152 1.70 -12.25 -13.87
C LYS A 152 1.76 -11.79 -12.40
N LEU A 153 2.58 -10.79 -12.08
CA LEU A 153 2.68 -10.29 -10.71
C LEU A 153 1.39 -9.63 -10.22
N VAL A 154 0.71 -8.83 -11.06
CA VAL A 154 -0.60 -8.26 -10.71
C VAL A 154 -1.65 -9.36 -10.55
N ASP A 155 -1.61 -10.39 -11.38
CA ASP A 155 -2.52 -11.55 -11.31
C ASP A 155 -2.31 -12.33 -10.01
N ASP A 156 -1.05 -12.53 -9.61
CA ASP A 156 -0.69 -13.13 -8.34
C ASP A 156 -1.25 -12.31 -7.16
N VAL A 157 -1.16 -10.97 -7.21
CA VAL A 157 -1.71 -10.08 -6.17
C VAL A 157 -3.23 -10.17 -6.11
N VAL A 158 -3.90 -10.05 -7.26
CA VAL A 158 -5.37 -10.10 -7.36
C VAL A 158 -5.90 -11.43 -6.84
N ARG A 159 -5.24 -12.52 -7.24
CA ARG A 159 -5.58 -13.87 -6.78
C ARG A 159 -5.36 -14.01 -5.28
N ALA A 160 -4.21 -13.59 -4.76
CA ALA A 160 -3.92 -13.70 -3.32
C ALA A 160 -4.89 -12.88 -2.46
N HIS A 161 -5.25 -11.67 -2.91
CA HIS A 161 -6.24 -10.84 -2.22
C HIS A 161 -7.60 -11.54 -2.12
N THR A 162 -8.01 -12.19 -3.21
CA THR A 162 -9.28 -12.92 -3.27
C THR A 162 -9.24 -14.22 -2.46
N ASP A 163 -8.16 -14.98 -2.57
CA ASP A 163 -8.05 -16.33 -2.00
C ASP A 163 -7.81 -16.30 -0.47
N PHE A 164 -7.14 -15.27 0.06
CA PHE A 164 -6.70 -15.25 1.46
C PHE A 164 -7.37 -14.18 2.34
N GLY A 165 -8.05 -13.19 1.77
CA GLY A 165 -8.84 -12.19 2.50
C GLY A 165 -8.06 -11.19 3.36
N LYS A 166 -6.75 -11.38 3.59
CA LYS A 166 -5.91 -10.35 4.23
C LYS A 166 -5.74 -9.17 3.25
N PRO A 167 -5.97 -7.91 3.68
CA PRO A 167 -5.90 -6.77 2.77
C PRO A 167 -4.53 -6.65 2.08
N VAL A 168 -4.56 -6.41 0.77
CA VAL A 168 -3.39 -6.11 -0.04
C VAL A 168 -3.67 -4.80 -0.77
N ILE A 169 -2.70 -3.90 -0.80
CA ILE A 169 -2.73 -2.71 -1.65
C ILE A 169 -1.56 -2.71 -2.60
N VAL A 170 -1.73 -2.03 -3.72
CA VAL A 170 -0.70 -1.94 -4.75
C VAL A 170 -0.22 -0.51 -4.87
N VAL A 171 1.09 -0.34 -4.94
CA VAL A 171 1.74 0.92 -5.30
C VAL A 171 2.43 0.73 -6.63
N MET A 172 1.96 1.43 -7.67
CA MET A 172 2.57 1.45 -8.99
C MET A 172 3.34 2.75 -9.13
N GLN A 173 4.67 2.67 -9.13
CA GLN A 173 5.53 3.85 -9.08
C GLN A 173 6.67 3.76 -10.10
N MET A 174 7.28 4.92 -10.39
CA MET A 174 8.49 5.05 -11.20
C MET A 174 8.31 4.69 -12.69
N MET A 175 7.18 5.02 -13.31
CA MET A 175 6.99 4.78 -14.75
C MET A 175 7.90 5.68 -15.60
N THR A 176 8.83 5.09 -16.34
CA THR A 176 9.81 5.80 -17.19
C THR A 176 9.41 5.88 -18.67
N PHE A 177 8.70 4.89 -19.21
CA PHE A 177 8.31 4.83 -20.63
C PHE A 177 6.80 4.99 -20.82
N PRO A 178 6.32 5.56 -21.94
CA PRO A 178 4.88 5.67 -22.24
C PRO A 178 4.12 4.34 -22.10
N LEU A 179 4.71 3.23 -22.53
CA LEU A 179 4.08 1.91 -22.43
C LEU A 179 3.78 1.50 -20.97
N HIS A 180 4.59 1.95 -20.00
CA HIS A 180 4.29 1.69 -18.59
C HIS A 180 3.00 2.37 -18.16
N TYR A 181 2.70 3.55 -18.70
CA TYR A 181 1.46 4.26 -18.38
C TYR A 181 0.24 3.57 -18.99
N GLU A 182 0.35 3.10 -20.23
CA GLU A 182 -0.71 2.31 -20.89
C GLU A 182 -0.99 1.02 -20.12
N TRP A 183 0.05 0.28 -19.76
CA TRP A 183 -0.07 -0.92 -18.94
C TRP A 183 -0.68 -0.62 -17.56
N MET A 184 -0.23 0.44 -16.90
CA MET A 184 -0.68 0.83 -15.55
C MET A 184 -2.19 1.08 -15.52
N VAL A 185 -2.78 1.63 -16.57
CA VAL A 185 -4.24 1.83 -16.65
C VAL A 185 -4.97 0.48 -16.57
N GLY A 186 -4.56 -0.51 -17.37
CA GLY A 186 -5.16 -1.84 -17.36
C GLY A 186 -4.93 -2.58 -16.05
N ALA A 187 -3.73 -2.49 -15.49
CA ALA A 187 -3.40 -3.08 -14.19
C ALA A 187 -4.23 -2.48 -13.05
N ARG A 188 -4.41 -1.15 -13.04
CA ARG A 188 -5.27 -0.45 -12.07
C ARG A 188 -6.72 -0.89 -12.18
N GLU A 189 -7.25 -0.98 -13.40
CA GLU A 189 -8.63 -1.44 -13.62
C GLU A 189 -8.84 -2.86 -13.06
N LYS A 190 -7.87 -3.75 -13.29
CA LYS A 190 -7.90 -5.12 -12.75
C LYS A 190 -7.90 -5.14 -11.22
N CYS A 191 -7.04 -4.36 -10.58
CA CYS A 191 -7.01 -4.23 -9.12
C CYS A 191 -8.33 -3.67 -8.57
N TYR A 192 -8.86 -2.60 -9.14
CA TYR A 192 -10.12 -2.00 -8.67
C TYR A 192 -11.31 -2.94 -8.82
N LYS A 193 -11.39 -3.71 -9.92
CA LYS A 193 -12.42 -4.76 -10.08
C LYS A 193 -12.33 -5.85 -9.02
N ALA A 194 -11.13 -6.12 -8.51
CA ALA A 194 -10.90 -7.07 -7.43
C ALA A 194 -11.04 -6.46 -6.03
N GLY A 195 -11.38 -5.17 -5.91
CA GLY A 195 -11.50 -4.49 -4.62
C GLY A 195 -10.18 -4.04 -4.01
N ILE A 196 -9.11 -3.88 -4.80
CA ILE A 196 -7.76 -3.53 -4.33
C ILE A 196 -7.47 -2.04 -4.51
N ALA A 197 -7.08 -1.36 -3.44
CA ALA A 197 -6.64 0.03 -3.53
C ALA A 197 -5.28 0.16 -4.24
N VAL A 198 -5.18 1.09 -5.19
CA VAL A 198 -3.96 1.35 -5.97
C VAL A 198 -3.54 2.81 -5.87
N TYR A 199 -2.26 3.03 -5.54
CA TYR A 199 -1.65 4.35 -5.38
C TYR A 199 -0.41 4.52 -6.28
N ASN A 200 0.03 5.77 -6.44
CA ASN A 200 1.21 6.11 -7.24
C ASN A 200 2.45 6.43 -6.39
N SER A 201 2.36 6.34 -5.07
CA SER A 201 3.52 6.46 -4.17
C SER A 201 3.29 5.72 -2.85
N ILE A 202 4.38 5.25 -2.24
CA ILE A 202 4.37 4.61 -0.93
C ILE A 202 3.89 5.58 0.15
N ARG A 203 4.36 6.84 0.09
CA ARG A 203 3.89 7.90 0.99
C ARG A 203 2.38 8.07 0.98
N HIS A 204 1.77 8.23 -0.20
CA HIS A 204 0.32 8.45 -0.31
C HIS A 204 -0.47 7.23 0.17
N ALA A 205 -0.03 6.02 -0.21
CA ALA A 205 -0.63 4.78 0.27
C ALA A 205 -0.59 4.71 1.81
N SER A 206 0.58 4.91 2.38
CA SER A 206 0.82 4.76 3.82
C SER A 206 0.08 5.83 4.65
N ARG A 207 0.12 7.08 4.19
CA ARG A 207 -0.60 8.21 4.81
C ARG A 207 -2.10 7.95 4.86
N SER A 208 -2.67 7.55 3.72
CA SER A 208 -4.12 7.36 3.60
C SER A 208 -4.59 6.14 4.40
N CYS A 209 -3.83 5.04 4.39
CA CYS A 209 -4.09 3.89 5.26
C CYS A 209 -4.04 4.26 6.75
N ASN A 210 -3.03 5.00 7.19
CA ASN A 210 -2.94 5.44 8.59
C ASN A 210 -4.08 6.41 8.97
N ARG A 211 -4.50 7.29 8.06
CA ARG A 211 -5.65 8.18 8.27
C ARG A 211 -6.96 7.39 8.39
N LEU A 212 -7.16 6.37 7.56
CA LEU A 212 -8.32 5.47 7.66
C LEU A 212 -8.32 4.70 9.00
N LEU A 213 -7.17 4.15 9.40
CA LEU A 213 -7.02 3.48 10.70
C LEU A 213 -7.39 4.39 11.88
N ARG A 214 -6.95 5.66 11.85
CA ARG A 214 -7.33 6.66 12.86
C ARG A 214 -8.83 6.97 12.83
N TYR A 215 -9.42 7.02 11.64
CA TYR A 215 -10.87 7.23 11.47
C TYR A 215 -11.67 6.11 12.14
N HIS A 216 -11.32 4.84 11.90
CA HIS A 216 -12.00 3.68 12.51
C HIS A 216 -11.77 3.61 14.02
N ALA A 217 -10.55 3.90 14.50
CA ALA A 217 -10.26 3.96 15.93
C ALA A 217 -11.12 5.00 16.66
N ARG A 218 -11.30 6.20 16.09
CA ARG A 218 -12.20 7.21 16.65
C ARG A 218 -13.67 6.79 16.58
N ALA A 219 -14.08 6.12 15.50
CA ALA A 219 -15.44 5.62 15.36
C ALA A 219 -15.77 4.53 16.39
N ALA A 220 -14.82 3.66 16.73
CA ALA A 220 -14.98 2.65 17.78
C ALA A 220 -15.22 3.29 19.16
N VAL A 221 -14.34 4.19 19.59
CA VAL A 221 -14.47 4.91 20.88
C VAL A 221 -15.81 5.63 21.01
N ARG A 222 -16.34 6.19 19.91
CA ARG A 222 -17.64 6.88 19.91
C ARG A 222 -18.82 5.94 20.05
N ARG A 223 -18.76 4.75 19.45
CA ARG A 223 -19.79 3.72 19.60
C ARG A 223 -19.85 3.25 21.05
N ASP A 224 -18.70 3.04 21.67
CA ASP A 224 -18.60 2.61 23.07
C ASP A 224 -19.09 3.69 24.05
N ALA A 225 -18.88 4.98 23.76
CA ALA A 225 -19.35 6.09 24.60
C ALA A 225 -20.86 6.39 24.46
N ALA A 226 -21.52 5.84 23.44
CA ALA A 226 -22.94 6.06 23.15
C ALA A 226 -23.85 4.89 23.59
N GLY A 227 -23.28 3.77 24.02
CA GLY A 227 -23.97 2.60 24.57
C GLY A 227 -23.94 2.58 26.09
#